data_AF-A0A6I7NS22-F1
#
_entry.id   AF-A0A6I7NS22-F1
#
_cell.length_a   1.000
_cell.length_b   1.000
_cell.length_c   1.000
_cell.angle_alpha   90.00
_cell.angle_beta   90.00
_cell.angle_gamma   90.00
#
_symmetry.space_group_name_H-M   'P 1'
#
loop_
_entity.id
_entity.type
_entity.pdbx_description
1 polymer ?
#
loop_
_entity_poly.entity_id
_entity_poly.type
_entity_poly.pdbx_seq_one_letter_code
_entity_poly.pdbx_strand_id
1 'polypeptide(L)' 'MKKEQVIERNPDVLGGTPVFAGTRVPVQALIDYLKAGDGLEEFLDGFPTVNRAQAVEFLQIALDSALAEKDAHPA' A
#
# COMPACT_ATOMS: atom_id res chain seq x y z
N MET A 1 -4.09 -12.26 -1.83
CA MET A 1 -2.70 -12.60 -1.38
C MET A 1 -2.64 -12.44 0.14
N LYS A 2 -1.62 -12.91 0.87
CA LYS A 2 -1.52 -12.58 2.32
C LYS A 2 -1.03 -11.14 2.50
N LYS A 3 -1.52 -10.43 3.52
CA LYS A 3 -1.22 -9.01 3.79
C LYS A 3 0.28 -8.73 3.87
N GLU A 4 1.05 -9.65 4.47
CA GLU A 4 2.52 -9.54 4.58
C GLU A 4 3.26 -9.68 3.23
N GLN A 5 2.59 -10.19 2.19
CA GLN A 5 3.15 -10.29 0.84
C GLN A 5 2.84 -9.06 -0.03
N VAL A 6 2.10 -8.11 0.52
CA VAL A 6 1.64 -6.90 -0.18
C VAL A 6 2.34 -5.68 0.40
N ILE A 7 2.36 -5.58 1.73
CA ILE A 7 2.96 -4.47 2.45
C ILE A 7 3.96 -5.03 3.46
N GLU A 8 5.18 -4.53 3.40
CA GLU A 8 6.18 -4.76 4.43
C GLU A 8 6.32 -3.51 5.29
N ARG A 9 6.32 -3.69 6.61
CA ARG A 9 6.60 -2.61 7.56
C ARG A 9 7.76 -3.03 8.42
N ASN A 10 8.95 -2.56 8.05
CA ASN A 10 10.17 -2.82 8.79
C ASN A 10 10.61 -1.52 9.48
N PRO A 11 10.73 -1.48 10.82
CA PRO A 11 11.20 -0.28 11.53
C PRO A 11 12.60 0.17 11.08
N ASP A 12 13.42 -0.75 10.54
CA ASP A 12 14.74 -0.47 10.00
C ASP A 12 14.70 0.07 8.55
N VAL A 13 13.54 0.01 7.88
CA VAL A 13 13.34 0.50 6.51
C VAL A 13 12.51 1.78 6.53
N LEU A 14 13.14 2.89 6.13
CA LEU A 14 12.49 4.20 6.01
C LEU A 14 11.77 4.64 7.31
N GLY A 15 12.31 4.24 8.48
CA GLY A 15 11.76 4.60 9.80
C GLY A 15 10.41 3.94 10.12
N GLY A 16 10.10 2.78 9.52
CA GLY A 16 8.83 2.09 9.73
C GLY A 16 7.69 2.57 8.84
N THR A 17 7.99 3.31 7.76
CA THR A 17 7.01 3.60 6.71
C THR A 17 6.63 2.30 5.98
N PRO A 18 5.33 2.01 5.78
CA PRO A 18 4.92 0.84 5.03
C PRO A 18 5.31 0.95 3.55
N VAL A 19 5.99 -0.07 3.02
CA VAL A 19 6.42 -0.16 1.61
C VAL A 19 5.78 -1.36 0.94
N PHE A 20 5.69 -1.37 -0.38
CA PHE A 20 5.30 -2.58 -1.11
C PHE A 20 6.35 -3.67 -0.88
N ALA A 21 5.91 -4.86 -0.48
CA ALA A 21 6.79 -5.97 -0.13
C ALA A 21 7.73 -6.32 -1.30
N GLY A 22 9.03 -6.45 -1.00
CA GLY A 22 10.06 -6.67 -2.02
C GLY A 22 10.50 -5.42 -2.78
N THR A 23 10.00 -4.24 -2.40
CA THR A 23 10.38 -2.95 -2.99
C THR A 23 10.78 -1.95 -1.90
N ARG A 24 11.31 -0.79 -2.32
CA ARG A 24 11.48 0.38 -1.45
C ARG A 24 10.45 1.47 -1.73
N VAL A 25 9.35 1.13 -2.41
CA VAL A 25 8.32 2.07 -2.83
C VAL A 25 7.31 2.22 -1.70
N PRO A 26 7.14 3.41 -1.11
CA PRO A 26 6.15 3.65 -0.07
C PRO A 26 4.74 3.41 -0.60
N VAL A 27 3.88 2.75 0.18
CA VAL A 27 2.47 2.60 -0.21
C VAL A 27 1.73 3.95 -0.25
N GLN A 28 2.24 4.94 0.48
CA GLN A 28 1.78 6.33 0.42
C GLN A 28 1.90 6.92 -0.99
N ALA A 29 2.94 6.55 -1.76
CA ALA A 29 3.14 7.06 -3.11
C ALA A 29 1.96 6.72 -4.03
N LEU A 30 1.41 5.50 -3.91
CA LEU A 30 0.22 5.11 -4.68
C LEU A 30 -0.97 6.02 -4.35
N ILE A 31 -1.18 6.32 -3.06
CA ILE A 31 -2.26 7.23 -2.65
C ILE A 31 -2.03 8.65 -3.17
N ASP A 32 -0.79 9.14 -3.17
CA ASP A 32 -0.45 10.48 -3.65
C ASP A 32 -0.69 10.62 -5.16
N TYR A 33 -0.35 9.60 -5.96
CA TYR A 33 -0.67 9.53 -7.39
C TYR A 33 -2.18 9.60 -7.61
N LEU A 34 -2.95 8.76 -6.90
CA LEU A 34 -4.42 8.77 -7.01
C LEU A 34 -5.03 10.13 -6.60
N LYS A 35 -4.44 10.82 -5.61
CA LYS A 35 -4.87 12.16 -5.18
C LYS A 35 -4.49 13.27 -6.17
N ALA A 36 -3.40 13.09 -6.93
CA ALA A 36 -3.02 13.97 -8.02
C ALA A 36 -3.93 13.81 -9.26
N GLY A 37 -4.75 12.76 -9.29
CA GLY A 37 -5.62 12.43 -10.41
C GLY A 37 -5.01 11.41 -11.38
N ASP A 38 -3.82 10.89 -11.05
CA ASP A 38 -3.16 9.85 -11.83
C ASP A 38 -3.83 8.50 -11.63
N GLY A 39 -3.78 7.66 -12.66
CA GLY A 39 -4.33 6.31 -12.63
C GLY A 39 -3.37 5.29 -11.98
N LEU A 40 -3.88 4.09 -11.69
CA LEU A 40 -3.06 2.98 -11.23
C LEU A 40 -1.96 2.62 -12.24
N GLU A 41 -2.26 2.67 -13.54
CA GLU A 41 -1.30 2.34 -14.58
C GLU A 41 -0.14 3.34 -14.63
N GLU A 42 -0.40 4.65 -14.46
CA GLU A 42 0.64 5.69 -14.37
C GLU A 42 1.57 5.47 -13.16
N PHE A 43 1.00 5.06 -12.03
CA PHE A 43 1.79 4.68 -10.86
C PHE A 43 2.70 3.48 -11.16
N LEU A 44 2.18 2.46 -11.85
CA LEU A 44 2.96 1.27 -12.19
C LEU A 44 4.04 1.56 -13.23
N ASP A 45 3.80 2.50 -14.15
CA ASP A 45 4.80 2.98 -15.09
C ASP A 45 5.94 3.74 -14.37
N GLY A 46 5.62 4.52 -13.33
CA GLY A 46 6.60 5.15 -12.45
C GLY A 46 7.35 4.17 -11.54
N PHE A 47 6.71 3.07 -11.15
CA PHE A 47 7.25 2.06 -10.24
C PHE A 47 7.05 0.63 -10.77
N PRO A 48 7.77 0.22 -11.84
CA PRO A 48 7.57 -1.07 -12.50
C PRO A 48 7.95 -2.28 -11.63
N THR A 49 8.61 -2.03 -10.49
CA THR A 49 8.91 -3.05 -9.48
C THR A 49 7.70 -3.44 -8.62
N VAL A 50 6.64 -2.62 -8.61
CA VAL A 50 5.41 -2.92 -7.89
C VAL A 50 4.51 -3.75 -8.79
N ASN A 51 4.05 -4.90 -8.30
CA ASN A 51 3.10 -5.70 -9.05
C ASN A 51 1.70 -5.06 -8.98
N ARG A 52 1.01 -4.97 -10.13
CA ARG A 52 -0.39 -4.55 -10.21
C ARG A 52 -1.30 -5.27 -9.21
N ALA A 53 -1.14 -6.59 -9.06
CA ALA A 53 -1.92 -7.36 -8.11
C ALA A 53 -1.67 -6.91 -6.65
N GLN A 54 -0.43 -6.55 -6.31
CA GLN A 54 -0.11 -6.01 -4.99
C GLN A 54 -0.73 -4.63 -4.78
N ALA A 55 -0.67 -3.75 -5.79
CA ALA A 55 -1.28 -2.43 -5.70
C ALA A 55 -2.81 -2.50 -5.53
N VAL A 56 -3.48 -3.38 -6.28
CA VAL A 56 -4.93 -3.61 -6.15
C VAL A 56 -5.28 -4.20 -4.78
N GLU A 57 -4.53 -5.20 -4.32
CA GLU A 57 -4.73 -5.81 -3.01
C GLU A 57 -4.49 -4.80 -1.87
N PHE A 58 -3.52 -3.90 -2.00
CA PHE A 58 -3.34 -2.79 -1.07
C PHE A 58 -4.58 -1.90 -0.99
N LEU A 59 -5.15 -1.52 -2.13
CA LEU A 59 -6.37 -0.71 -2.19
C LEU A 59 -7.56 -1.45 -1.56
N GLN A 60 -7.68 -2.76 -1.78
CA GLN A 60 -8.70 -3.58 -1.12
C GLN A 60 -8.52 -3.60 0.40
N ILE A 61 -7.30 -3.82 0.90
CA ILE A 61 -7.02 -3.79 2.34
C ILE A 61 -7.33 -2.42 2.95
N ALA A 62 -6.99 -1.34 2.23
CA ALA A 62 -7.28 0.02 2.66
C ALA A 62 -8.79 0.29 2.70
N LEU A 63 -9.54 -0.17 1.69
CA LEU A 63 -10.99 -0.11 1.64
C LEU A 63 -11.62 -0.89 2.79
N ASP A 64 -11.23 -2.15 2.98
CA ASP A 64 -11.72 -3.00 4.07
C ASP A 64 -11.45 -2.36 5.44
N SER A 65 -10.28 -1.75 5.61
CA SER A 65 -9.91 -1.04 6.85
C SER A 65 -10.73 0.24 7.05
N ALA A 66 -11.11 0.93 5.98
CA ALA A 66 -11.96 2.12 6.05
C ALA A 66 -13.44 1.78 6.28
N LEU A 67 -13.90 0.63 5.76
CA LEU A 67 -15.26 0.11 5.93
C LEU A 67 -15.46 -0.65 7.25
N ALA A 68 -14.37 -1.03 7.92
CA ALA A 68 -14.41 -1.60 9.25
C ALA A 68 -14.85 -0.53 10.27
N GLU A 69 -16.16 -0.33 10.42
CA GLU A 69 -16.75 0.46 11.50
C GLU A 69 -16.46 -0.24 12.84
N LYS A 70 -15.42 0.24 13.54
CA LYS A 70 -14.97 -0.14 14.89
C LYS A 70 -14.74 -1.64 15.14
N ASP A 71 -13.46 -2.04 15.16
CA ASP A 71 -12.95 -3.05 16.10
C ASP A 71 -11.41 -3.01 16.18
N ALA A 72 -10.85 -1.99 16.82
CA ALA A 72 -9.49 -2.04 17.40
C ALA A 72 -9.25 -0.87 18.37
N HIS A 73 -10.07 -0.80 19.42
CA HIS A 73 -9.54 -0.38 20.71
C HIS A 73 -10.00 -1.39 21.78
N PRO A 74 -9.15 -2.36 22.12
CA PRO A 74 -9.13 -2.92 23.45
C PRO A 74 -7.88 -2.40 24.19
N ALA A 75 -8.15 -1.63 25.25
CA ALA A 75 -7.31 -1.30 26.41
C ALA A 75 -5.99 -0.53 26.21
#